data_AF-A0A948X5L0-F1
#
_entry.id   AF-A0A948X5L0-F1
#
_cell.length_a   1.000
_cell.length_b   1.000
_cell.length_c   1.000
_cell.angle_alpha   90.00
_cell.angle_beta   90.00
_cell.angle_gamma   90.00
#
_symmetry.space_group_name_H-M   'P 1'
#
loop_
_entity.id
_entity.type
_entity.pdbx_description
1 polymer ?
#
loop_
_entity_poly.entity_id
_entity_poly.type
_entity_poly.pdbx_seq_one_letter_code
_entity_poly.pdbx_strand_id
1 'polypeptide(L)'
;MIETLLGGLLGGAFRLAPEFLKWLDRKGERGHELAMQDKALEFEKIRGAQRMAEIGSQADAAWNTGAIEALRDAVRTQGEKTGVWWADALSSSVRPIITYWLMALYCAAKTVAFVAALNAGAGWGAAVLAAWSEADQALWAGVLNFWFLGRVFDRGRS
;
A
#
# COMPACT_ATOMS: atom_id res chain seq x y z
N MET A 1 2.35 -12.99 84.79
CA MET A 1 1.15 -12.41 84.13
C MET A 1 1.48 -11.78 82.78
N ILE A 2 2.71 -11.29 82.58
CA ILE A 2 3.18 -10.78 81.29
C ILE A 2 3.45 -11.93 80.31
N GLU A 3 3.93 -13.11 80.78
CA GLU A 3 4.17 -14.27 79.89
C GLU A 3 2.89 -14.88 79.30
N THR A 4 1.78 -14.84 80.05
CA THR A 4 0.48 -15.38 79.61
C THR A 4 -0.21 -14.45 78.61
N LEU A 5 -0.05 -13.13 78.79
CA LEU A 5 -0.49 -12.13 77.82
C LEU A 5 0.35 -12.19 76.53
N LEU A 6 1.68 -12.31 76.64
CA LEU A 6 2.56 -12.47 75.48
C LEU A 6 2.33 -13.79 74.75
N GLY A 7 2.11 -14.90 75.46
CA GLY A 7 1.81 -16.21 74.87
C GLY A 7 0.44 -16.25 74.16
N GLY A 8 -0.57 -15.56 74.70
CA GLY A 8 -1.87 -15.41 74.04
C GLY A 8 -1.81 -14.53 72.78
N LEU A 9 -1.02 -13.45 72.82
CA LEU A 9 -0.83 -12.54 71.68
C LEU A 9 0.01 -13.20 70.56
N LEU A 10 1.07 -13.92 70.92
CA LEU A 10 1.87 -14.72 69.99
C LEU A 10 1.08 -15.88 69.40
N GLY A 11 0.24 -16.56 70.19
CA GLY A 11 -0.66 -17.61 69.70
C GLY A 11 -1.75 -17.09 68.75
N GLY A 12 -2.27 -15.88 69.00
CA GLY A 12 -3.18 -15.17 68.08
C GLY A 12 -2.50 -14.78 66.77
N ALA A 13 -1.27 -14.26 66.84
CA ALA A 13 -0.47 -13.91 65.66
C ALA A 13 -0.12 -15.15 64.81
N PHE A 14 0.21 -16.29 65.44
CA PHE A 14 0.50 -17.54 64.73
C PHE A 14 -0.73 -18.18 64.06
N ARG A 15 -1.96 -17.87 64.51
CA ARG A 15 -3.19 -18.29 63.82
C ARG A 15 -3.50 -17.43 62.59
N LEU A 16 -3.10 -16.16 62.61
CA LEU A 16 -3.25 -15.24 61.47
C LEU A 16 -2.13 -15.41 60.42
N ALA A 17 -0.95 -15.89 60.82
CA ALA A 17 0.16 -16.18 59.91
C ALA A 17 -0.22 -17.10 58.72
N PRO A 18 -0.89 -18.27 58.91
CA PRO A 18 -1.31 -19.11 57.80
C PRO A 18 -2.40 -18.47 56.94
N GLU A 19 -3.22 -17.58 57.50
CA GLU A 19 -4.26 -16.86 56.75
C GLU A 19 -3.66 -15.73 55.88
N PHE A 20 -2.62 -15.06 56.39
CA PHE A 20 -1.84 -14.07 55.64
C PHE A 20 -1.05 -14.71 54.49
N LEU A 21 -0.45 -15.88 54.71
CA LEU A 21 0.21 -16.65 53.65
C LEU A 21 -0.79 -17.08 52.57
N LYS A 22 -1.98 -17.58 52.94
CA LYS A 22 -3.05 -17.91 51.99
C LYS A 22 -3.55 -16.69 51.21
N TRP A 23 -3.61 -15.52 51.84
CA TRP A 23 -4.00 -14.29 51.17
C TRP A 23 -2.94 -13.83 50.15
N LEU A 24 -1.65 -13.95 50.50
CA LEU A 24 -0.55 -13.69 49.57
C LEU A 24 -0.58 -14.64 48.36
N ASP A 25 -0.80 -15.94 48.58
CA ASP A 25 -0.92 -16.93 47.50
C ASP A 25 -2.09 -16.61 46.56
N ARG A 26 -3.28 -16.36 47.12
CA ARG A 26 -4.47 -15.98 46.33
C ARG A 26 -4.26 -14.70 45.53
N LYS A 27 -3.49 -13.75 46.07
CA LYS A 27 -3.15 -12.52 45.36
C LYS A 27 -2.15 -12.79 44.23
N GLY A 28 -1.20 -13.71 44.44
CA GLY A 28 -0.28 -14.20 43.42
C GLY A 28 -0.98 -14.93 42.26
N GLU A 29 -1.87 -15.87 42.57
CA GLU A 29 -2.65 -16.62 41.57
C GLU A 29 -3.51 -15.70 40.70
N ARG A 30 -4.22 -14.75 41.32
CA ARG A 30 -5.02 -13.76 40.58
C ARG A 30 -4.16 -12.87 39.69
N GLY A 31 -2.99 -12.45 40.16
CA GLY A 31 -2.04 -11.69 39.35
C GLY A 31 -1.52 -12.51 38.16
N HIS A 32 -1.30 -13.81 38.37
CA HIS A 32 -0.88 -14.72 37.31
C HIS A 32 -1.98 -14.98 36.28
N GLU A 33 -3.23 -15.19 36.71
CA GLU A 33 -4.39 -15.32 35.81
C GLU A 33 -4.61 -14.05 34.99
N LEU A 34 -4.49 -12.87 35.60
CA LEU A 34 -4.58 -11.59 34.89
C LEU A 34 -3.46 -11.45 33.86
N ALA A 35 -2.22 -11.77 34.21
CA ALA A 35 -1.10 -11.72 33.27
C ALA A 35 -1.29 -12.70 32.09
N MET A 36 -1.85 -13.89 32.34
CA MET A 36 -2.19 -14.85 31.29
C MET A 36 -3.31 -14.33 30.38
N GLN A 37 -4.35 -13.73 30.94
CA GLN A 37 -5.46 -13.13 30.18
C GLN A 37 -4.98 -11.94 29.34
N ASP A 38 -4.15 -11.05 29.90
CA ASP A 38 -3.58 -9.91 29.18
C ASP A 38 -2.73 -10.38 27.99
N LYS A 39 -1.92 -11.43 28.18
CA LYS A 39 -1.13 -12.01 27.08
C LYS A 39 -2.00 -12.63 26.00
N ALA A 40 -3.09 -13.30 26.37
CA ALA A 40 -4.05 -13.82 25.41
C ALA A 40 -4.72 -12.69 24.59
N LEU A 41 -5.11 -11.60 25.26
CA LEU A 41 -5.66 -10.40 24.61
C LEU A 41 -4.64 -9.72 23.69
N GLU A 42 -3.36 -9.65 24.08
CA GLU A 42 -2.29 -9.15 23.22
C GLU A 42 -2.13 -10.00 21.96
N PHE A 43 -2.17 -11.34 22.09
CA PHE A 43 -2.13 -12.23 20.93
C PHE A 43 -3.33 -12.07 20.01
N GLU A 44 -4.53 -11.91 20.56
CA GLU A 44 -5.73 -11.64 19.75
C GLU A 44 -5.67 -10.30 19.05
N LYS A 45 -5.16 -9.25 19.71
CA LYS A 45 -4.93 -7.93 19.09
C LYS A 45 -3.94 -8.02 17.94
N ILE A 46 -2.81 -8.71 18.12
CA ILE A 46 -1.80 -8.90 17.07
C ILE A 46 -2.40 -9.68 15.90
N ARG A 47 -3.12 -10.77 16.18
CA ARG A 47 -3.79 -11.58 15.15
C ARG A 47 -4.87 -10.79 14.42
N GLY A 48 -5.64 -9.97 15.13
CA GLY A 48 -6.62 -9.06 14.57
C GLY A 48 -5.98 -8.01 13.66
N ALA A 49 -4.88 -7.40 14.10
CA ALA A 49 -4.12 -6.44 13.30
C ALA A 49 -3.53 -7.08 12.04
N GLN A 50 -2.97 -8.29 12.13
CA GLN A 50 -2.48 -9.05 10.97
C GLN A 50 -3.60 -9.37 9.97
N ARG A 51 -4.75 -9.82 10.46
CA ARG A 51 -5.91 -10.12 9.60
C ARG A 51 -6.44 -8.86 8.92
N MET A 52 -6.47 -7.73 9.62
CA MET A 52 -6.84 -6.44 9.02
C MET A 52 -5.84 -5.99 7.96
N ALA A 53 -4.54 -6.19 8.19
CA ALA A 53 -3.50 -5.89 7.21
C ALA A 53 -3.59 -6.79 5.96
N GLU A 54 -3.91 -8.07 6.15
CA GLU A 54 -4.14 -9.02 5.05
C GLU A 54 -5.41 -8.68 4.24
N ILE A 55 -6.50 -8.30 4.92
CA ILE A 55 -7.72 -7.83 4.23
C ILE A 55 -7.43 -6.54 3.45
N GLY A 56 -6.66 -5.62 4.04
CA GLY A 56 -6.24 -4.38 3.37
C GLY A 56 -5.43 -4.65 2.10
N SER A 57 -4.43 -5.53 2.18
CA SER A 57 -3.61 -5.87 1.01
C SER A 57 -4.40 -6.62 -0.08
N GLN A 58 -5.34 -7.50 0.31
CA GLN A 58 -6.24 -8.16 -0.63
C GLN A 58 -7.23 -7.17 -1.28
N ALA A 59 -7.75 -6.21 -0.53
CA ALA A 59 -8.63 -5.17 -1.05
C ALA A 59 -7.89 -4.24 -2.02
N ASP A 60 -6.66 -3.85 -1.71
CA ASP A 60 -5.81 -3.06 -2.61
C ASP A 60 -5.48 -3.84 -3.88
N ALA A 61 -5.20 -5.14 -3.78
CA ALA A 61 -5.01 -6.00 -4.95
C ALA A 61 -6.30 -6.15 -5.79
N ALA A 62 -7.46 -6.29 -5.15
CA ALA A 62 -8.76 -6.38 -5.82
C ALA A 62 -9.15 -5.06 -6.53
N TRP A 63 -8.87 -3.92 -5.90
CA TRP A 63 -9.09 -2.60 -6.49
C TRP A 63 -8.20 -2.41 -7.73
N ASN A 64 -6.91 -2.72 -7.60
CA ASN A 64 -5.96 -2.61 -8.70
C ASN A 64 -6.32 -3.54 -9.87
N THR A 65 -6.80 -4.76 -9.59
CA THR A 65 -7.23 -5.70 -10.64
C THR A 65 -8.53 -5.27 -11.30
N GLY A 66 -9.54 -4.81 -10.55
CA GLY A 66 -10.80 -4.32 -11.11
C GLY A 66 -10.65 -3.07 -11.98
N ALA A 67 -9.79 -2.12 -11.58
CA ALA A 67 -9.48 -0.95 -12.41
C ALA A 67 -8.76 -1.34 -13.70
N ILE A 68 -7.81 -2.28 -13.63
CA ILE A 68 -7.11 -2.81 -14.82
C ILE A 68 -8.07 -3.59 -15.72
N GLU A 69 -9.02 -4.34 -15.16
CA GLU A 69 -10.01 -5.11 -15.90
C GLU A 69 -11.00 -4.20 -16.63
N ALA A 70 -11.49 -3.14 -15.98
CA ALA A 70 -12.31 -2.12 -16.63
C ALA A 70 -11.55 -1.41 -17.77
N LEU A 71 -10.26 -1.12 -17.57
CA LEU A 71 -9.41 -0.53 -18.60
C LEU A 71 -9.18 -1.52 -19.76
N ARG A 72 -9.02 -2.81 -19.45
CA ARG A 72 -8.88 -3.90 -20.43
C ARG A 72 -10.15 -4.05 -21.26
N ASP A 73 -11.32 -4.03 -20.65
CA ASP A 73 -12.60 -4.15 -21.37
C ASP A 73 -12.87 -2.93 -22.27
N ALA A 74 -12.55 -1.73 -21.81
CA ALA A 74 -12.60 -0.52 -22.63
C ALA A 74 -11.63 -0.55 -23.83
N VAL A 75 -10.48 -1.24 -23.69
CA VAL A 75 -9.50 -1.43 -24.77
C VAL A 75 -9.90 -2.57 -25.71
N ARG A 76 -10.61 -3.59 -25.22
CA ARG A 76 -11.04 -4.76 -26.00
C ARG A 76 -12.12 -4.42 -27.02
N THR A 77 -13.09 -3.59 -26.65
CA THR A 77 -14.17 -3.15 -27.54
C THR A 77 -13.66 -2.35 -28.75
N GLN A 78 -12.51 -1.69 -28.65
CA GLN A 78 -11.86 -1.02 -29.78
C GLN A 78 -11.22 -1.98 -30.80
N GLY A 79 -11.08 -3.27 -30.49
CA GLY A 79 -10.49 -4.29 -31.36
C GLY A 79 -11.51 -5.26 -31.99
N GLU A 80 -12.78 -5.18 -31.61
CA GLU A 80 -13.82 -6.05 -32.16
C GLU A 80 -14.20 -5.56 -33.57
N LYS A 81 -13.94 -6.41 -34.57
CA LYS A 81 -14.26 -6.12 -35.97
C LYS A 81 -15.77 -6.22 -36.15
N THR A 82 -16.39 -5.12 -36.57
CA THR A 82 -17.82 -5.01 -36.87
C THR A 82 -18.19 -5.71 -38.18
N GLY A 83 -17.20 -6.11 -38.99
CA GLY A 83 -17.38 -6.74 -40.30
C GLY A 83 -17.50 -5.73 -41.43
N VAL A 84 -17.53 -4.43 -41.12
CA VAL A 84 -17.55 -3.34 -42.08
C VAL A 84 -16.13 -2.79 -42.23
N TRP A 85 -15.48 -3.10 -43.36
CA TRP A 85 -14.05 -2.86 -43.58
C TRP A 85 -13.61 -1.40 -43.37
N TRP A 86 -14.43 -0.42 -43.74
CA TRP A 86 -14.10 1.00 -43.58
C TRP A 86 -14.25 1.47 -42.12
N ALA A 87 -15.25 0.94 -41.40
CA ALA A 87 -15.47 1.26 -40.00
C ALA A 87 -14.38 0.62 -39.12
N ASP A 88 -14.00 -0.62 -39.45
CA ASP A 88 -12.91 -1.33 -38.78
C ASP A 88 -11.55 -0.68 -39.07
N ALA A 89 -11.30 -0.24 -40.31
CA ALA A 89 -10.10 0.51 -40.66
C ALA A 89 -10.02 1.85 -39.91
N LEU A 90 -11.12 2.62 -39.87
CA LEU A 90 -11.19 3.86 -39.10
C LEU A 90 -10.95 3.61 -37.62
N SER A 91 -11.70 2.68 -37.00
CA SER A 91 -11.58 2.33 -35.59
C SER A 91 -10.15 1.91 -35.20
N SER A 92 -9.55 1.04 -36.01
CA SER A 92 -8.17 0.56 -35.79
C SER A 92 -7.12 1.67 -35.90
N SER A 93 -7.36 2.68 -36.75
CA SER A 93 -6.44 3.80 -36.97
C SER A 93 -6.51 4.90 -35.91
N VAL A 94 -7.63 5.05 -35.21
CA VAL A 94 -7.85 6.11 -34.21
C VAL A 94 -6.78 6.07 -33.11
N ARG A 95 -6.42 4.88 -32.62
CA ARG A 95 -5.43 4.73 -31.55
C ARG A 95 -4.03 5.21 -31.99
N PRO A 96 -3.44 4.71 -33.09
CA PRO A 96 -2.19 5.26 -33.63
C PRO A 96 -2.25 6.76 -33.92
N ILE A 97 -3.33 7.24 -34.55
CA ILE A 97 -3.48 8.64 -34.94
C ILE A 97 -3.46 9.56 -33.71
N ILE A 98 -4.24 9.24 -32.68
CA ILE A 98 -4.28 10.04 -31.45
C ILE A 98 -2.90 10.02 -30.78
N THR A 99 -2.21 8.88 -30.73
CA THR A 99 -0.86 8.79 -30.16
C THR A 99 0.13 9.69 -30.89
N TYR A 100 0.19 9.61 -32.22
CA TYR A 100 1.10 10.46 -33.00
C TYR A 100 0.73 11.94 -32.90
N TRP A 101 -0.56 12.27 -32.91
CA TRP A 101 -1.03 13.64 -32.79
C TRP A 101 -0.66 14.26 -31.43
N LEU A 102 -0.90 13.54 -30.33
CA LEU A 102 -0.52 14.01 -28.99
C LEU A 102 1.00 14.14 -28.85
N MET A 103 1.77 13.20 -29.40
CA MET A 103 3.23 13.28 -29.42
C MET A 103 3.72 14.49 -30.22
N ALA A 104 3.11 14.77 -31.37
CA ALA A 104 3.45 15.93 -32.19
C ALA A 104 3.16 17.24 -31.44
N LEU A 105 2.00 17.36 -30.79
CA LEU A 105 1.66 18.52 -29.97
C LEU A 105 2.61 18.69 -28.79
N TYR A 106 2.98 17.59 -28.12
CA TYR A 106 3.94 17.61 -27.02
C TYR A 106 5.32 18.09 -27.49
N CYS A 107 5.85 17.54 -28.58
CA CYS A 107 7.11 17.99 -29.16
C CYS A 107 7.06 19.47 -29.54
N ALA A 108 5.98 19.91 -30.20
CA ALA A 108 5.81 21.32 -30.56
C ALA A 108 5.81 22.23 -29.32
N ALA A 109 5.07 21.89 -28.27
CA ALA A 109 5.03 22.66 -27.04
C ALA A 109 6.42 22.74 -26.37
N LYS A 110 7.16 21.62 -26.31
CA LYS A 110 8.53 21.59 -25.77
C LYS A 110 9.50 22.42 -26.61
N THR A 111 9.41 22.36 -27.93
CA THR A 111 10.22 23.18 -28.83
C THR A 111 9.94 24.67 -28.61
N VAL A 112 8.67 25.07 -28.49
CA VAL A 112 8.30 26.47 -28.20
C VAL A 112 8.84 26.91 -26.85
N ALA A 113 8.70 26.09 -25.80
CA ALA A 113 9.23 26.40 -24.47
C ALA A 113 10.75 26.56 -24.48
N PHE A 114 11.46 25.69 -25.19
CA PHE A 114 12.91 25.76 -25.34
C PHE A 114 13.35 27.01 -26.10
N VAL A 115 12.73 27.32 -27.23
CA VAL A 115 13.02 28.54 -28.02
C VAL A 115 12.69 29.80 -27.22
N ALA A 116 11.61 29.80 -26.45
CA ALA A 116 11.27 30.92 -25.57
C ALA A 116 12.34 31.16 -24.51
N ALA A 117 12.91 30.09 -23.93
CA ALA A 117 14.00 30.20 -22.96
C ALA A 117 15.26 30.79 -23.60
N LEU A 118 15.63 30.35 -24.81
CA LEU A 118 16.76 30.92 -25.54
C LEU A 118 16.54 32.41 -25.87
N ASN A 119 15.33 32.77 -26.32
CA ASN A 119 14.99 34.17 -26.61
C ASN A 119 14.98 35.05 -25.35
N ALA A 120 14.71 34.47 -24.18
CA ALA A 120 14.83 35.15 -22.89
C ALA A 120 16.29 35.29 -22.39
N GLY A 121 17.27 34.87 -23.20
CA GLY A 121 18.69 34.97 -22.87
C GLY A 121 19.25 33.80 -22.05
N ALA A 122 18.49 32.71 -21.87
CA ALA A 122 19.01 31.53 -21.19
C ALA A 122 20.09 30.86 -22.05
N GLY A 123 21.18 30.43 -21.40
CA GLY A 123 22.18 29.59 -22.05
C GLY A 123 21.59 28.24 -22.46
N TRP A 124 22.12 27.66 -23.53
CA TRP A 124 21.59 26.40 -24.12
C TRP A 124 21.49 25.26 -23.10
N GLY A 125 22.50 25.09 -22.25
CA GLY A 125 22.48 24.08 -21.17
C GLY A 125 21.38 24.31 -20.15
N ALA A 126 21.16 25.57 -19.73
CA ALA A 126 20.08 25.91 -18.81
C ALA A 126 18.70 25.73 -19.45
N ALA A 127 18.56 26.06 -20.74
CA ALA A 127 17.32 25.88 -21.49
C ALA A 127 16.96 24.39 -21.66
N VAL A 128 17.94 23.50 -21.90
CA VAL A 128 17.70 22.05 -21.99
C VAL A 128 17.27 21.49 -20.63
N LEU A 129 17.95 21.87 -19.55
CA LEU A 129 17.60 21.42 -18.20
C LEU A 129 16.21 21.94 -17.79
N ALA A 130 15.86 23.16 -18.17
CA ALA A 130 14.52 23.70 -17.92
C ALA A 130 13.44 23.02 -18.78
N ALA A 131 13.78 22.62 -20.01
CA ALA A 131 12.85 21.89 -20.88
C ALA A 131 12.62 20.45 -20.42
N TRP A 132 13.58 19.83 -19.72
CA TRP A 132 13.52 18.47 -19.21
C TRP A 132 13.06 18.41 -17.74
N SER A 133 11.75 18.25 -17.54
CA SER A 133 11.11 18.27 -16.23
C SER A 133 10.91 16.87 -15.64
N GLU A 134 10.60 16.81 -14.34
CA GLU A 134 10.21 15.57 -13.66
C GLU A 134 8.98 14.90 -14.30
N ALA A 135 8.03 15.70 -14.80
CA ALA A 135 6.86 15.19 -15.50
C ALA A 135 7.25 14.44 -16.79
N ASP A 136 8.28 14.89 -17.49
CA ASP A 136 8.79 14.21 -18.69
C ASP A 136 9.47 12.90 -18.32
N GLN A 137 10.27 12.90 -17.25
CA GLN A 137 10.90 11.69 -16.73
C GLN A 137 9.86 10.64 -16.35
N ALA A 138 8.79 11.04 -15.65
CA ALA A 138 7.70 10.17 -15.28
C ALA A 138 6.95 9.63 -16.52
N LEU A 139 6.72 10.47 -17.52
CA LEU A 139 6.10 10.06 -18.78
C LEU A 139 6.94 9.03 -19.53
N TRP A 140 8.25 9.28 -19.69
CA TRP A 140 9.18 8.35 -20.34
C TRP A 140 9.35 7.05 -19.55
N ALA A 141 9.45 7.14 -18.22
CA ALA A 141 9.44 5.97 -17.35
C ALA A 141 8.17 5.15 -17.54
N GLY A 142 7.00 5.79 -17.62
CA GLY A 142 5.73 5.13 -17.90
C GLY A 142 5.70 4.41 -19.24
N VAL A 143 6.21 5.04 -20.31
CA VAL A 143 6.31 4.41 -21.65
C VAL A 143 7.24 3.20 -21.65
N LEU A 144 8.42 3.33 -21.02
CA LEU A 144 9.35 2.21 -20.85
C LEU A 144 8.68 1.10 -20.03
N ASN A 145 8.03 1.44 -18.93
CA ASN A 145 7.33 0.49 -18.06
C ASN A 145 6.27 -0.29 -18.84
N PHE A 146 5.42 0.40 -19.61
CA PHE A 146 4.44 -0.24 -20.50
C PHE A 146 5.08 -1.21 -21.48
N TRP A 147 6.12 -0.76 -22.19
CA TRP A 147 6.77 -1.56 -23.20
C TRP A 147 7.52 -2.76 -22.64
N PHE A 148 8.12 -2.66 -21.45
CA PHE A 148 8.91 -3.74 -20.86
C PHE A 148 8.08 -4.66 -19.95
N LEU A 149 7.11 -4.16 -19.16
CA LEU A 149 6.22 -5.01 -18.35
C LEU A 149 5.21 -5.79 -19.19
N GLY A 150 4.68 -5.23 -20.28
CA GLY A 150 3.76 -5.96 -21.15
C GLY A 150 4.34 -7.30 -21.61
N ARG A 151 5.64 -7.32 -21.93
CA ARG A 151 6.38 -8.52 -22.37
C ARG A 151 6.58 -9.55 -21.26
N VAL A 152 6.57 -9.13 -19.99
CA VAL A 152 6.67 -10.02 -18.83
C VAL A 152 5.36 -10.76 -18.64
N PHE A 153 4.22 -10.08 -18.77
CA PHE A 153 2.90 -10.70 -18.65
C PHE A 153 2.57 -11.63 -19.82
N ASP A 154 3.06 -11.34 -21.03
CA ASP A 154 2.87 -12.21 -22.19
C ASP A 154 3.67 -13.53 -22.08
N ARG A 155 4.83 -13.52 -21.40
CA ARG A 155 5.62 -14.75 -21.15
C ARG A 155 5.03 -15.67 -20.09
N GLY A 156 4.26 -15.15 -19.14
CA GLY A 156 3.61 -15.98 -18.11
C GLY A 156 2.39 -16.77 -18.63
N ARG A 157 2.01 -16.57 -19.88
CA ARG A 157 0.81 -17.16 -20.51
C ARG A 157 1.12 -18.19 -21.61
N SER A 158 2.40 -18.51 -21.85
CA SER A 158 2.84 -19.66 -22.65
C SER A 158 3.17 -20.84 -21.76
#